data_AF-A0A6L9EQ08-F1
#
_entry.id   AF-A0A6L9EQ08-F1
#
_cell.length_a   1.000
_cell.length_b   1.000
_cell.length_c   1.000
_cell.angle_alpha   90.00
_cell.angle_beta   90.00
_cell.angle_gamma   90.00
#
_symmetry.space_group_name_H-M   'P 1'
#
loop_
_entity.id
_entity.type
_entity.pdbx_description
1 polymer ?
#
loop_
_entity_poly.entity_id
_entity_poly.type
_entity_poly.pdbx_seq_one_letter_code
_entity_poly.pdbx_strand_id
1 'polypeptide(L)' 'MPVKNRLKEIRMREYMLSQKDFANILNIESKAYSSWEKNNSRPTLEKALEIADILHKSIQDIWYLDK' A
#
# COMPACT_ATOMS: atom_id res chain seq x y z
N MET A 1 10.30 7.60 14.65
CA MET A 1 9.02 7.78 13.92
C MET A 1 8.90 6.68 12.88
N PRO A 2 8.06 5.65 13.10
CA PRO A 2 7.92 4.57 12.13
C PRO A 2 7.25 5.09 10.85
N VAL A 3 7.67 4.57 9.68
CA VAL A 3 6.90 4.77 8.44
C VAL A 3 5.55 4.06 8.60
N LYS A 4 4.46 4.79 8.37
CA LYS A 4 3.08 4.33 8.28
C LYS A 4 2.59 4.38 6.83
N ASN A 5 1.39 3.85 6.58
CA ASN A 5 0.78 3.83 5.25
C ASN A 5 -0.72 4.14 5.25
N ARG A 6 -1.24 4.49 4.07
CA ARG A 6 -2.67 4.73 3.78
C ARG A 6 -3.32 3.66 2.91
N LEU A 7 -2.70 2.49 2.75
CA LEU A 7 -3.17 1.43 1.83
C LEU A 7 -4.62 1.02 2.13
N LYS A 8 -5.01 0.94 3.40
CA LYS A 8 -6.39 0.61 3.81
C LYS A 8 -7.38 1.70 3.38
N GLU A 9 -7.01 2.97 3.57
CA GLU A 9 -7.83 4.12 3.22
C GLU A 9 -8.05 4.16 1.70
N ILE A 10 -6.97 4.05 0.92
CA ILE A 10 -7.00 4.01 -0.54
C ILE A 10 -7.88 2.84 -1.02
N ARG A 11 -7.62 1.62 -0.52
CA ARG A 11 -8.38 0.43 -0.92
C ARG A 11 -9.87 0.57 -0.62
N MET A 12 -10.25 1.09 0.54
CA MET A 12 -11.65 1.17 0.94
C MET A 12 -12.40 2.33 0.31
N ARG A 13 -11.74 3.49 0.12
CA ARG A 13 -12.40 4.69 -0.43
C ARG A 13 -12.45 4.71 -1.94
N GLU A 14 -11.41 4.23 -2.61
CA GLU A 14 -11.27 4.38 -4.06
C GLU A 14 -11.68 3.10 -4.81
N TYR A 15 -11.47 1.92 -4.21
CA TYR A 15 -11.69 0.64 -4.89
C TYR A 15 -12.81 -0.19 -4.27
N MET A 16 -13.04 -0.07 -2.96
CA MET A 16 -14.01 -0.87 -2.19
C MET A 16 -13.81 -2.39 -2.37
N LEU A 17 -12.56 -2.83 -2.41
CA LEU A 17 -12.20 -4.22 -2.67
C LEU A 17 -11.69 -4.96 -1.42
N SER A 18 -11.74 -6.29 -1.48
CA SER A 18 -11.06 -7.14 -0.51
C SER A 18 -9.54 -6.93 -0.58
N GLN A 19 -8.82 -7.28 0.49
CA GLN A 19 -7.35 -7.21 0.49
C GLN A 19 -6.74 -8.09 -0.62
N LYS A 20 -7.37 -9.22 -0.95
CA LYS A 20 -6.91 -10.14 -1.99
C LYS A 20 -7.07 -9.52 -3.38
N ASP A 21 -8.24 -8.96 -3.67
CA ASP A 21 -8.52 -8.40 -4.99
C ASP A 21 -7.69 -7.14 -5.25
N PHE A 22 -7.49 -6.32 -4.21
CA PHE A 22 -6.64 -5.15 -4.34
C PHE A 22 -5.15 -5.51 -4.49
N ALA A 23 -4.67 -6.57 -3.82
CA ALA A 23 -3.32 -7.09 -4.04
C ALA A 23 -3.10 -7.55 -5.49
N ASN A 24 -4.13 -8.12 -6.14
CA ASN A 24 -4.07 -8.49 -7.55
C ASN A 24 -3.96 -7.25 -8.46
N ILE A 25 -4.67 -6.16 -8.16
CA ILE A 25 -4.53 -4.88 -8.90
C ILE A 25 -3.10 -4.34 -8.77
N LEU A 26 -2.52 -4.44 -7.57
CA LEU A 26 -1.15 -4.01 -7.28
C LEU A 26 -0.08 -4.98 -7.79
N ASN A 27 -0.48 -6.11 -8.39
CA ASN A 27 0.42 -7.18 -8.86
C ASN A 27 1.40 -7.67 -7.78
N ILE A 28 0.89 -7.89 -6.56
CA ILE A 28 1.65 -8.39 -5.40
C ILE A 28 0.92 -9.54 -4.71
N GLU A 29 1.65 -10.28 -3.87
CA GLU A 29 1.04 -11.30 -3.03
C GLU A 29 0.09 -10.70 -1.99
N SER A 30 -1.07 -11.33 -1.80
CA SER A 30 -2.07 -10.92 -0.79
C SER A 30 -1.51 -10.90 0.63
N LYS A 31 -0.58 -11.81 0.95
CA LYS A 31 0.12 -11.86 2.24
C LYS A 31 1.00 -10.63 2.45
N ALA A 32 1.77 -10.24 1.42
CA ALA A 32 2.61 -9.04 1.45
C ALA A 32 1.73 -7.80 1.65
N TYR A 33 0.67 -7.65 0.84
CA TYR A 33 -0.28 -6.55 0.98
C TYR A 33 -0.89 -6.46 2.38
N SER A 34 -1.43 -7.57 2.91
CA SER A 34 -2.01 -7.60 4.27
C SER A 34 -0.99 -7.22 5.34
N SER A 35 0.27 -7.64 5.19
CA SER A 35 1.35 -7.29 6.12
C SER A 35 1.68 -5.78 6.06
N TRP A 36 1.74 -5.21 4.86
CA TRP A 36 1.99 -3.78 4.67
C TRP A 36 0.81 -2.92 5.17
N GLU A 37 -0.44 -3.27 4.82
CA GLU A 37 -1.63 -2.53 5.28
C GLU A 37 -1.69 -2.44 6.81
N LYS A 38 -1.27 -3.50 7.51
CA LYS A 38 -1.24 -3.58 8.98
C LYS A 38 0.02 -2.95 9.61
N ASN A 39 0.93 -2.41 8.80
CA ASN A 39 2.24 -1.90 9.24
C ASN A 39 3.14 -2.97 9.90
N ASN A 40 2.93 -4.26 9.63
CA ASN A 40 3.76 -5.36 10.16
C ASN A 40 5.11 -5.48 9.44
N SER A 41 5.15 -5.07 8.17
CA SER A 41 6.37 -4.97 7.37
C SER A 41 6.24 -3.83 6.38
N ARG A 42 7.29 -3.57 5.60
CA ARG A 42 7.34 -2.50 4.60
C ARG A 42 7.74 -3.07 3.24
N PRO A 43 7.24 -2.50 2.14
CA PRO A 43 7.82 -2.79 0.84
C PRO A 43 9.26 -2.28 0.76
N THR A 44 10.03 -2.78 -0.21
CA THR A 44 11.25 -2.09 -0.62
C THR A 44 10.90 -0.76 -1.29
N LEU A 45 11.89 0.11 -1.49
CA LEU A 45 11.65 1.40 -2.15
C LEU A 45 11.17 1.19 -3.61
N GLU A 46 11.72 0.20 -4.31
CA GLU A 46 11.34 -0.16 -5.68
C GLU A 46 9.86 -0.59 -5.73
N LYS A 47 9.43 -1.47 -4.82
CA LYS A 47 8.03 -1.90 -4.76
C LYS A 47 7.08 -0.78 -4.35
N ALA A 48 7.52 0.12 -3.48
CA ALA A 48 6.73 1.30 -3.13
C ALA A 48 6.54 2.23 -4.33
N LEU A 49 7.58 2.42 -5.16
CA LEU A 49 7.51 3.23 -6.39
C LEU A 49 6.58 2.59 -7.41
N GLU A 50 6.71 1.28 -7.66
CA GLU A 50 5.82 0.55 -8.59
C GLU A 50 4.34 0.68 -8.19
N ILE A 51 4.04 0.55 -6.89
CA ILE A 51 2.66 0.69 -6.39
C ILE A 51 2.18 2.14 -6.50
N ALA A 52 3.05 3.12 -6.27
CA ALA A 52 2.72 4.52 -6.44
C ALA A 52 2.33 4.83 -7.90
N ASP A 53 3.06 4.26 -8.85
CA ASP A 53 2.76 4.38 -10.28
C ASP A 53 1.41 3.72 -10.64
N ILE A 54 1.14 2.49 -10.14
CA ILE A 54 -0.14 1.79 -10.35
C ILE A 54 -1.32 2.58 -9.79
N LEU A 55 -1.14 3.21 -8.62
CA LEU A 55 -2.18 3.99 -7.96
C LEU A 55 -2.27 5.43 -8.48
N HIS A 56 -1.39 5.84 -9.39
CA HIS A 56 -1.27 7.21 -9.88
C HIS A 56 -1.17 8.24 -8.74
N LYS A 57 -0.33 7.95 -7.74
CA LYS A 57 -0.12 8.77 -6.53
C LYS A 57 1.36 8.96 -6.27
N SER A 58 1.72 9.96 -5.48
CA SER A 58 3.10 10.05 -4.98
C SER A 58 3.33 8.98 -3.90
N ILE A 59 4.59 8.60 -3.69
CA ILE A 59 4.95 7.70 -2.57
C ILE A 59 4.46 8.27 -1.24
N GLN A 60 4.54 9.59 -1.04
CA GLN A 60 4.20 10.25 0.22
C GLN A 60 2.69 10.23 0.50
N ASP A 61 1.86 10.11 -0.54
CA ASP A 61 0.42 9.93 -0.39
C ASP A 61 0.07 8.53 0.14
N ILE A 62 0.96 7.55 -0.06
CA ILE A 62 0.74 6.16 0.34
C ILE A 62 1.51 5.82 1.61
N TRP A 63 2.79 6.18 1.71
CA TRP A 63 3.68 5.92 2.84
C TRP A 63 4.28 7.22 3.39
N TYR A 64 4.20 7.42 4.69
CA TYR A 64 4.61 8.67 5.34
C TYR A 64 5.29 8.42 6.70
N LEU A 65 6.09 9.38 7.14
CA LEU A 65 6.68 9.37 8.48
C LEU A 65 5.65 9.86 9.51
N ASP A 66 5.33 9.01 10.48
CA ASP A 66 4.42 9.34 11.58
C ASP A 66 5.15 10.26 12.59
N LYS A 67 4.87 11.56 12.52
CA LYS A 67 5.44 12.60 13.39
C LYS A 67 4.75 12.64 14.75
#